data_AF-A0A3B3DTU4-F1
#
_entry.id   AF-A0A3B3DTU4-F1
#
_cell.length_a   1.000
_cell.length_b   1.000
_cell.length_c   1.000
_cell.angle_alpha   90.00
_cell.angle_beta   90.00
_cell.angle_gamma   90.00
#
_symmetry.space_group_name_H-M   'P 1'
#
loop_
_entity.id
_entity.type
_entity.pdbx_description
1 polymer ?
#
loop_
_entity_poly.entity_id
_entity_poly.type
_entity_poly.pdbx_seq_one_letter_code
_entity_poly.pdbx_strand_id
1 'polypeptide(L)'
;MVNLTVVLAVLYTLSLISFSLSEFHTVKVQLEGEVTLQCSNFSTIISHIFWFKLNDGPNATVISSMLTPEVNATMKNGFKDRFLMTSNITHVFLNIKNVNSSDSGLYFCGNNKDGSAVIVGATCLQVYGKIIQKNIHKLLLKAPLNNK
;
A
#
# COMPACT_ATOMS: atom_id res chain seq x y z
N MET A 1 8.71 42.54 19.62
CA MET A 1 8.19 42.78 18.26
C MET A 1 8.86 41.76 17.33
N VAL A 2 8.11 40.81 16.79
CA VAL A 2 8.67 39.80 15.86
C VAL A 2 8.83 40.46 14.50
N ASN A 3 10.02 40.37 13.90
CA ASN A 3 10.34 41.02 12.63
C ASN A 3 9.53 40.37 11.49
N LEU A 4 8.83 41.19 10.69
CA LEU A 4 7.98 40.73 9.58
C LEU A 4 8.77 39.88 8.56
N THR A 5 10.04 40.19 8.33
CA THR A 5 10.89 39.39 7.43
C THR A 5 11.16 37.99 7.98
N VAL A 6 11.30 37.86 9.31
CA VAL A 6 11.48 36.56 9.99
C VAL A 6 10.20 35.73 9.87
N VAL A 7 9.03 36.35 10.04
CA VAL A 7 7.73 35.66 9.88
C VAL A 7 7.57 35.14 8.45
N LEU A 8 7.88 35.96 7.43
CA LEU A 8 7.79 35.56 6.02
C LEU A 8 8.78 34.44 5.67
N ALA A 9 10.01 34.51 6.19
CA ALA A 9 11.01 33.46 5.98
C ALA A 9 10.57 32.12 6.59
N VAL A 10 9.99 32.14 7.79
CA VAL A 10 9.47 30.93 8.45
C VAL A 10 8.28 30.34 7.69
N LEU A 11 7.35 31.16 7.21
CA LEU A 11 6.21 30.68 6.42
C LEU A 11 6.67 30.05 5.09
N TYR A 12 7.69 30.63 4.46
CA TYR A 12 8.28 30.10 3.24
C TYR A 12 9.02 28.77 3.47
N THR A 13 9.75 28.62 4.57
CA THR A 13 10.40 27.33 4.87
C THR A 13 9.39 26.26 5.25
N LEU A 14 8.33 26.60 5.99
CA LEU A 14 7.24 25.66 6.30
C LEU A 14 6.49 25.19 5.05
N SER A 15 6.26 26.07 4.07
CA SER A 15 5.62 25.69 2.81
C SER A 15 6.51 24.77 1.96
N LEU A 16 7.82 25.02 1.93
CA LEU A 16 8.80 24.13 1.27
C LEU A 16 8.87 22.75 1.94
N ILE A 17 8.80 22.68 3.27
CA ILE A 17 8.77 21.41 4.02
C ILE A 17 7.47 20.64 3.69
N SER A 18 6.32 21.32 3.64
CA SER A 18 5.06 20.66 3.27
C SER A 18 5.02 20.15 1.83
N PHE A 19 5.74 20.81 0.92
CA PHE A 19 5.86 20.37 -0.48
C PHE A 19 6.79 19.16 -0.65
N SER A 20 7.67 18.90 0.32
CA SER A 20 8.67 17.84 0.27
C SER A 20 8.17 16.47 0.77
N LEU A 21 6.87 16.29 1.01
CA LEU A 21 6.31 14.96 1.23
C LEU A 21 6.55 14.13 -0.03
N SER A 22 7.41 13.12 0.07
CA SER A 22 7.61 12.15 -1.00
C SER A 22 6.30 11.40 -1.23
N GLU A 23 5.55 11.81 -2.25
CA GLU A 23 4.34 11.12 -2.64
C GLU A 23 4.73 9.76 -3.23
N PHE A 24 4.43 8.68 -2.51
CA PHE A 24 4.49 7.35 -3.07
C PHE A 24 3.50 7.24 -4.23
N HIS A 25 3.86 6.45 -5.24
CA HIS A 25 2.90 6.10 -6.29
C HIS A 25 1.66 5.48 -5.64
N THR A 26 0.51 6.10 -5.88
CA THR A 26 -0.76 5.70 -5.29
C THR A 26 -1.61 4.97 -6.31
N VAL A 27 -1.98 3.73 -6.00
CA VAL A 27 -2.89 2.91 -6.79
C VAL A 27 -4.23 2.84 -6.06
N LYS A 28 -5.32 3.07 -6.80
CA LYS A 28 -6.67 3.03 -6.25
C LYS A 28 -7.41 1.81 -6.78
N VAL A 29 -8.15 1.13 -5.90
CA VAL A 29 -8.97 -0.03 -6.26
C VAL A 29 -10.28 0.00 -5.49
N GLN A 30 -11.35 -0.48 -6.12
CA GLN A 30 -12.63 -0.61 -5.45
C GLN A 30 -12.65 -1.85 -4.55
N LEU A 31 -13.44 -1.81 -3.46
CA LEU A 31 -13.80 -3.01 -2.68
C LEU A 31 -14.25 -4.16 -3.59
N GLU A 32 -13.86 -5.38 -3.22
CA GLU A 32 -14.08 -6.64 -3.95
C GLU A 32 -13.42 -6.70 -5.33
N GLY A 33 -12.67 -5.66 -5.71
CA GLY A 33 -11.92 -5.59 -6.97
C GLY A 33 -10.64 -6.41 -6.98
N GLU A 34 -9.89 -6.25 -8.07
CA GLU A 34 -8.58 -6.83 -8.30
C GLU A 34 -7.60 -5.72 -8.70
N VAL A 35 -6.38 -5.79 -8.18
CA VAL A 35 -5.32 -4.81 -8.47
C VAL A 35 -3.97 -5.51 -8.57
N THR A 36 -3.14 -5.05 -9.49
CA THR A 36 -1.74 -5.48 -9.58
C THR A 36 -0.82 -4.32 -9.23
N LEU A 37 -0.05 -4.50 -8.17
CA LEU A 37 1.04 -3.59 -7.82
C LEU A 37 2.28 -3.99 -8.62
N GLN A 38 2.98 -3.01 -9.16
CA GLN A 38 4.17 -3.22 -9.98
C GLN A 38 5.39 -2.63 -9.27
N CYS A 39 6.48 -3.38 -9.30
CA CYS A 39 7.79 -2.91 -8.91
C CYS A 39 8.79 -3.08 -10.05
N SER A 40 9.36 -1.96 -10.49
CA SER A 40 10.31 -1.88 -11.60
C SER A 40 11.76 -1.91 -11.09
N ASN A 41 12.71 -1.98 -12.02
CA ASN A 41 14.16 -1.89 -11.79
C ASN A 41 14.77 -3.10 -11.06
N PHE A 42 14.17 -4.28 -11.20
CA PHE A 42 14.89 -5.50 -10.87
C PHE A 42 15.84 -5.86 -12.01
N SER A 43 17.14 -6.00 -11.71
CA SER A 43 18.11 -6.66 -12.60
C SER A 43 17.82 -8.16 -12.68
N THR A 44 18.13 -8.78 -13.81
CA THR A 44 18.01 -10.23 -14.04
C THR A 44 18.85 -11.09 -13.08
N ILE A 45 19.84 -10.47 -12.41
CA ILE A 45 20.76 -11.14 -11.48
C ILE A 45 20.23 -11.07 -10.03
N ILE A 46 19.06 -10.47 -9.78
CA ILE A 46 18.57 -10.30 -8.41
C ILE A 46 18.04 -11.60 -7.84
N SER A 47 18.66 -12.00 -6.73
CA SER A 47 18.20 -13.10 -5.88
C SER A 47 17.41 -12.60 -4.67
N HIS A 48 16.55 -13.45 -4.12
CA HIS A 48 15.81 -13.22 -2.88
C HIS A 48 14.94 -11.96 -2.95
N ILE A 49 13.97 -11.95 -3.84
CA ILE A 49 13.00 -10.88 -4.03
C ILE A 49 11.84 -11.06 -3.05
N PHE A 50 11.34 -9.97 -2.48
CA PHE A 50 10.26 -9.97 -1.51
C PHE A 50 9.23 -8.88 -1.80
N TRP A 51 7.99 -9.18 -1.43
CA TRP A 51 6.96 -8.18 -1.18
C TRP A 51 6.63 -8.10 0.30
N PHE A 52 6.52 -6.88 0.81
CA PHE A 52 6.16 -6.57 2.17
C PHE A 52 4.97 -5.62 2.22
N LYS A 53 4.18 -5.72 3.29
CA LYS A 53 3.20 -4.71 3.66
C LYS A 53 3.63 -4.04 4.96
N LEU A 54 3.59 -2.71 5.03
CA LEU A 54 3.74 -1.99 6.28
C LEU A 54 2.51 -2.25 7.17
N ASN A 55 2.74 -2.62 8.42
CA ASN A 55 1.68 -2.78 9.40
C ASN A 55 1.35 -1.42 10.05
N ASP A 56 0.31 -1.38 10.88
CA ASP A 56 0.03 -0.23 11.74
C ASP A 56 1.17 -0.07 12.77
N GLY A 57 2.24 0.65 12.38
CA GLY A 57 3.46 0.82 13.17
C GLY A 57 4.75 0.68 12.34
N PRO A 58 5.91 0.47 12.98
CA PRO A 58 7.20 0.38 12.29
C PRO A 58 7.47 -0.98 11.64
N ASN A 59 6.64 -1.99 11.90
CA ASN A 59 6.87 -3.36 11.46
C ASN A 59 6.32 -3.59 10.06
N ALA A 60 7.01 -4.42 9.27
CA ALA A 60 6.54 -4.87 7.97
C ALA A 60 6.32 -6.40 7.96
N THR A 61 5.25 -6.84 7.31
CA THR A 61 4.94 -8.26 7.14
C THR A 61 5.34 -8.72 5.74
N VAL A 62 6.08 -9.83 5.66
CA VAL A 62 6.38 -10.48 4.36
C VAL A 62 5.10 -11.08 3.81
N ILE A 63 4.74 -10.68 2.60
CA ILE A 63 3.60 -11.22 1.84
C ILE A 63 4.06 -12.46 1.07
N SER A 64 5.17 -12.31 0.34
CA SER A 64 5.68 -13.32 -0.57
C SER A 64 7.17 -13.15 -0.82
N SER A 65 7.80 -14.21 -1.32
CA SER A 65 9.21 -14.23 -1.67
C SER A 65 9.48 -15.10 -2.89
N MET A 66 10.50 -14.74 -3.66
CA MET A 66 10.92 -15.45 -4.86
C MET A 66 12.45 -15.51 -4.88
N LEU A 67 13.02 -16.67 -5.25
CA LEU A 67 14.49 -16.80 -5.27
C LEU A 67 15.09 -16.04 -6.45
N THR A 68 14.60 -16.25 -7.66
CA THR A 68 14.98 -15.50 -8.88
C THR A 68 13.73 -15.27 -9.71
N PRO A 69 13.70 -14.30 -10.65
CA PRO A 69 12.53 -14.01 -11.47
C PRO A 69 11.94 -15.21 -12.24
N GLU A 70 12.71 -16.26 -12.49
CA GLU A 70 12.30 -17.47 -13.21
C GLU A 70 11.66 -18.54 -12.30
N VAL A 71 11.84 -18.43 -10.98
CA VAL A 71 11.32 -19.39 -10.00
C VAL A 71 9.96 -18.94 -9.51
N ASN A 72 9.04 -19.89 -9.30
CA ASN A 72 7.73 -19.57 -8.74
C ASN A 72 7.83 -18.92 -7.35
N ALA A 73 7.00 -17.91 -7.11
CA ALA A 73 6.93 -17.25 -5.81
C ALA A 73 6.34 -18.16 -4.73
N THR A 74 6.84 -18.00 -3.51
CA THR A 74 6.27 -18.59 -2.29
C THR A 74 5.45 -17.53 -1.56
N MET A 75 4.17 -17.82 -1.34
CA MET A 75 3.26 -16.97 -0.57
C MET A 75 3.27 -17.33 0.91
N LYS A 76 3.33 -16.33 1.80
CA LYS A 76 3.23 -16.55 3.26
C LYS A 76 1.80 -16.88 3.68
N ASN A 77 1.66 -17.60 4.80
CA ASN A 77 0.36 -17.92 5.37
C ASN A 77 -0.43 -16.64 5.67
N GLY A 78 -1.74 -16.65 5.41
CA GLY A 78 -2.61 -15.46 5.47
C GLY A 78 -2.73 -14.68 4.15
N PHE A 79 -1.83 -14.92 3.19
CA PHE A 79 -1.86 -14.24 1.88
C PHE A 79 -2.20 -15.18 0.70
N LYS A 80 -2.07 -16.51 0.90
CA LYS A 80 -2.18 -17.54 -0.15
C LYS A 80 -3.48 -17.50 -0.96
N ASP A 81 -4.59 -17.11 -0.35
CA ASP A 81 -5.92 -17.22 -0.98
C ASP A 81 -6.23 -16.05 -1.93
N ARG A 82 -5.60 -14.90 -1.73
CA ARG A 82 -5.95 -13.64 -2.43
C ARG A 82 -4.78 -12.96 -3.11
N PHE A 83 -3.55 -13.26 -2.70
CA PHE A 83 -2.36 -12.60 -3.22
C PHE A 83 -1.58 -13.56 -4.09
N LEU A 84 -1.02 -13.03 -5.18
CA LEU A 84 -0.15 -13.76 -6.09
C LEU A 84 1.00 -12.88 -6.52
N MET A 85 2.22 -13.35 -6.28
CA MET A 85 3.43 -12.71 -6.79
C MET A 85 3.84 -13.34 -8.12
N THR A 86 4.08 -12.52 -9.13
CA THR A 86 4.60 -12.92 -10.44
C THR A 86 5.74 -11.98 -10.86
N SER A 87 6.44 -12.34 -11.93
CA SER A 87 7.62 -11.62 -12.40
C SER A 87 7.73 -11.72 -13.92
N ASN A 88 8.43 -10.74 -14.49
CA ASN A 88 9.03 -10.84 -15.81
C ASN A 88 10.50 -10.37 -15.71
N ILE A 89 11.18 -10.25 -16.85
CA ILE A 89 12.63 -9.94 -16.93
C ILE A 89 13.02 -8.68 -16.13
N THR A 90 12.15 -7.68 -16.07
CA THR A 90 12.48 -6.35 -15.50
C THR A 90 11.58 -5.91 -14.35
N HIS A 91 10.50 -6.66 -14.09
CA HIS A 91 9.44 -6.26 -13.18
C HIS A 91 8.97 -7.42 -12.30
N VAL A 92 8.56 -7.07 -11.10
CA VAL A 92 7.94 -7.97 -10.15
C VAL A 92 6.57 -7.40 -9.79
N PHE A 93 5.57 -8.26 -9.79
CA PHE A 93 4.18 -7.88 -9.62
C PHE A 93 3.61 -8.56 -8.38
N LEU A 94 2.69 -7.86 -7.72
CA LEU A 94 1.84 -8.42 -6.68
C LEU A 94 0.38 -8.19 -7.05
N ASN A 95 -0.28 -9.25 -7.49
CA ASN A 95 -1.71 -9.25 -7.75
C ASN A 95 -2.49 -9.52 -6.45
N ILE A 96 -3.53 -8.74 -6.20
CA ILE A 96 -4.39 -8.82 -5.02
C ILE A 96 -5.84 -8.91 -5.51
N LYS A 97 -6.48 -10.02 -5.20
CA LYS A 97 -7.88 -10.32 -5.54
C LYS A 97 -8.80 -10.12 -4.35
N ASN A 98 -10.08 -9.90 -4.65
CA ASN A 98 -11.13 -9.74 -3.65
C ASN A 98 -10.71 -8.74 -2.56
N VAL A 99 -10.31 -7.55 -3.01
CA VAL A 99 -9.69 -6.52 -2.17
C VAL A 99 -10.67 -6.06 -1.09
N ASN A 100 -10.21 -5.94 0.14
CA ASN A 100 -11.01 -5.43 1.27
C ASN A 100 -10.37 -4.17 1.87
N SER A 101 -11.07 -3.51 2.81
CA SER A 101 -10.61 -2.24 3.38
C SER A 101 -9.26 -2.34 4.10
N SER A 102 -8.97 -3.49 4.72
CA SER A 102 -7.70 -3.67 5.44
C SER A 102 -6.52 -3.82 4.48
N ASP A 103 -6.74 -4.08 3.19
CA ASP A 103 -5.68 -4.12 2.18
C ASP A 103 -5.12 -2.72 1.86
N SER A 104 -5.78 -1.63 2.27
CA SER A 104 -5.18 -0.30 2.15
C SER A 104 -3.86 -0.23 2.94
N GLY A 105 -2.88 0.49 2.41
CA GLY A 105 -1.59 0.69 3.09
C GLY A 105 -0.40 0.77 2.14
N LEU A 106 0.79 0.85 2.73
CA LEU A 106 2.04 0.97 2.00
C LEU A 106 2.66 -0.41 1.76
N TYR A 107 2.94 -0.72 0.50
CA TYR A 107 3.55 -1.95 0.05
C TYR A 107 4.95 -1.68 -0.46
N PHE A 108 5.89 -2.54 -0.09
CA PHE A 108 7.29 -2.46 -0.52
C PHE A 108 7.69 -3.71 -1.26
N CYS A 109 8.52 -3.52 -2.28
CA CYS A 109 9.24 -4.58 -2.96
C CYS A 109 10.73 -4.37 -2.74
N GLY A 110 11.47 -5.46 -2.63
CA GLY A 110 12.89 -5.38 -2.35
C GLY A 110 13.61 -6.71 -2.51
N ASN A 111 14.89 -6.70 -2.21
CA ASN A 111 15.72 -7.89 -2.20
C ASN A 111 16.66 -7.93 -1.00
N ASN A 112 17.16 -9.11 -0.68
CA ASN A 112 18.26 -9.24 0.28
C ASN A 112 19.58 -9.24 -0.48
N LYS A 113 20.37 -8.18 -0.30
CA LYS A 113 21.73 -8.07 -0.84
C LYS A 113 22.71 -8.10 0.34
N ASP A 114 23.58 -9.11 0.36
CA ASP A 114 24.64 -9.27 1.38
C ASP A 114 24.11 -9.24 2.83
N GLY A 115 22.94 -9.85 3.05
CA GLY A 115 22.28 -9.88 4.36
C GLY A 115 21.51 -8.61 4.74
N SER A 116 21.53 -7.58 3.89
CA SER A 116 20.79 -6.32 4.08
C SER A 116 19.52 -6.28 3.22
N ALA A 117 18.41 -5.86 3.81
CA ALA A 117 17.17 -5.63 3.08
C ALA A 117 17.28 -4.33 2.28
N VAL A 118 17.15 -4.42 0.96
CA VAL A 118 17.17 -3.28 0.03
C VAL A 118 15.75 -3.08 -0.49
N ILE A 119 15.19 -1.89 -0.24
CA ILE A 119 13.89 -1.49 -0.79
C ILE A 119 14.12 -0.92 -2.19
N VAL A 120 13.47 -1.52 -3.18
CA VAL A 120 13.57 -1.12 -4.60
C VAL A 120 12.42 -0.20 -4.99
N GLY A 121 11.24 -0.43 -4.42
CA GLY A 121 10.05 0.36 -4.73
C GLY A 121 9.01 0.30 -3.64
N ALA A 122 8.11 1.28 -3.69
CA ALA A 122 7.04 1.45 -2.74
C ALA A 122 5.77 1.90 -3.46
N THR A 123 4.61 1.39 -3.03
CA THR A 123 3.31 1.73 -3.59
C THR A 123 2.28 1.86 -2.49
N CYS A 124 1.55 2.98 -2.47
CA CYS A 124 0.42 3.17 -1.59
C CYS A 124 -0.84 2.59 -2.27
N LEU A 125 -1.43 1.56 -1.68
CA LEU A 125 -2.72 1.03 -2.13
C LEU A 125 -3.84 1.72 -1.34
N GLN A 126 -4.77 2.34 -2.07
CA GLN A 126 -5.96 2.95 -1.48
C GLN A 126 -7.21 2.21 -1.95
N VAL A 127 -7.89 1.56 -1.01
CA VAL A 127 -9.15 0.88 -1.27
C VAL A 127 -10.31 1.84 -1.02
N TYR A 128 -11.18 2.01 -2.00
CA TYR A 128 -12.38 2.83 -1.86
C TYR A 128 -13.65 1.98 -2.01
N GLY A 129 -14.67 2.31 -1.21
CA GLY A 129 -15.98 1.69 -1.30
C GLY A 129 -16.96 2.58 -2.05
N LYS A 130 -17.88 1.96 -2.81
CA LYS A 130 -19.12 2.65 -3.20
C LYS A 130 -20.00 2.67 -1.96
N ILE A 131 -20.31 3.85 -1.42
CA ILE A 131 -21.37 3.96 -0.41
C ILE A 131 -22.65 3.53 -1.11
N ILE A 132 -23.07 2.28 -0.95
CA ILE A 132 -24.45 1.92 -1.22
C ILE A 132 -25.21 2.64 -0.11
N GLN A 133 -25.89 3.73 -0.44
CA GLN A 133 -26.96 4.27 0.38
C GLN A 133 -28.02 3.17 0.51
N LYS A 134 -27.80 2.17 1.37
CA LYS A 134 -28.87 1.28 1.82
C LYS A 134 -29.82 2.22 2.54
N ASN A 135 -30.97 2.51 1.92
CA ASN A 135 -32.03 3.38 2.40
C ASN A 135 -31.93 3.63 3.91
N ILE A 136 -31.22 4.69 4.31
CA ILE A 136 -31.11 5.12 5.71
C ILE A 136 -32.53 5.36 6.25
N HIS A 137 -33.44 5.74 5.34
CA HIS A 137 -34.88 5.81 5.53
C HIS A 137 -35.53 4.53 6.07
N LYS A 138 -35.03 3.33 5.73
CA LYS A 138 -35.59 2.04 6.18
C LYS A 138 -35.08 1.61 7.56
N LEU A 139 -33.93 2.15 7.98
CA LEU A 139 -33.36 1.97 9.32
C LEU A 139 -34.02 2.89 10.35
N LEU A 140 -34.29 4.15 9.98
CA LEU A 140 -34.95 5.12 10.87
C LEU A 140 -36.42 4.77 11.17
N LEU A 141 -37.12 4.11 10.23
CA LEU A 141 -38.49 3.64 10.44
C LEU A 141 -38.61 2.39 11.34
N LYS A 142 -37.50 1.74 11.71
CA LYS A 142 -37.49 0.56 12.58
C LYS A 142 -37.19 0.85 14.05
N ALA A 143 -36.89 2.10 14.41
CA ALA A 143 -36.76 2.48 15.82
C ALA A 143 -38.16 2.49 16.45
N PRO A 144 -38.46 1.63 17.44
CA PRO A 144 -39.70 1.74 18.20
C PRO A 144 -39.63 3.04 19.02
N LEU A 145 -40.60 3.93 18.84
CA LEU A 145 -40.85 5.01 19.78
C LEU A 145 -41.30 4.40 21.11
N ASN A 146 -40.35 4.06 21.98
CA ASN A 146 -40.63 3.80 23.38
C ASN A 146 -40.90 5.15 24.07
N ASN A 147 -42.17 5.56 24.05
CA ASN A 147 -42.68 6.57 24.96
C ASN A 147 -43.09 5.88 26.27
N LYS A 148 -42.36 6.17 27.35
CA LYS A 148 -42.88 6.14 28.71
C LYS A 148 -42.23 7.25 29.51
#